data_AF-A0A7C4FI10-F1
#
_entry.id   AF-A0A7C4FI10-F1
#
_cell.length_a   1.000
_cell.length_b   1.000
_cell.length_c   1.000
_cell.angle_alpha   90.00
_cell.angle_beta   90.00
_cell.angle_gamma   90.00
#
_symmetry.space_group_name_H-M   'P 1'
#
loop_
_entity.id
_entity.type
_entity.pdbx_description
1 polymer ?
#
loop_
_entity_poly.entity_id
_entity_poly.type
_entity_poly.pdbx_seq_one_letter_code
_entity_poly.pdbx_strand_id
1 'polypeptide(L)'
;MSVNIPEAEGSKIRASLIFDEVIVPVFCDPEEIFECDANDCALELFNVCIKDVIKPSAKSISIDTIKFLKGGKVIVYVVNGKKLYLCAHRIQEDILKLCKT
;
A
#
# COMPACT_ATOMS: atom_id res chain seq x y z
N MET A 1 -3.07 28.39 21.32
CA MET A 1 -3.51 27.13 21.92
C MET A 1 -2.96 26.02 21.06
N SER A 2 -1.83 25.45 21.48
CA SER A 2 -1.11 24.40 20.75
C SER A 2 -1.89 23.11 20.90
N VAL A 3 -2.44 22.61 19.80
CA VAL A 3 -3.11 21.31 19.79
C VAL A 3 -2.00 20.27 19.93
N ASN A 4 -1.77 19.84 21.17
CA ASN A 4 -0.96 18.65 21.47
C ASN A 4 -1.63 17.49 20.75
N ILE A 5 -1.05 17.07 19.62
CA ILE A 5 -1.37 15.80 18.99
C ILE A 5 -0.77 14.78 19.96
N PRO A 6 -1.56 13.98 20.69
CA PRO A 6 -0.98 12.94 21.53
C PRO A 6 -0.11 12.06 20.64
N GLU A 7 1.14 11.86 21.05
CA GLU A 7 2.01 10.78 20.57
C GLU A 7 1.22 9.47 20.73
N ALA A 8 0.48 9.11 19.69
CA ALA A 8 -0.51 8.08 19.76
C ALA A 8 0.22 6.73 19.71
N GLU A 9 0.38 6.11 20.88
CA GLU A 9 0.47 4.67 21.15
C GLU A 9 -0.66 3.83 20.48
N GLY A 10 -1.34 4.32 19.44
CA GLY A 10 -2.56 3.73 18.91
C GLY A 10 -2.94 4.09 17.49
N SER A 11 -2.11 4.83 16.73
CA SER A 11 -2.33 4.93 15.28
C SER A 11 -1.76 3.68 14.61
N LYS A 12 -2.47 2.55 14.72
CA LYS A 12 -2.11 1.34 13.97
C LYS A 12 -2.18 1.68 12.49
N ILE A 13 -1.04 1.84 11.84
CA ILE A 13 -0.97 1.98 10.39
C ILE A 13 -1.25 0.59 9.81
N ARG A 14 -2.02 0.52 8.73
CA ARG A 14 -2.31 -0.76 8.07
C ARG A 14 -1.88 -0.69 6.61
N ALA A 15 -1.23 -1.76 6.19
CA ALA A 15 -1.00 -2.07 4.79
C ALA A 15 -2.18 -2.90 4.26
N SER A 16 -2.75 -2.48 3.14
CA SER A 16 -3.83 -3.21 2.45
C SER A 16 -3.53 -3.26 0.97
N LEU A 17 -3.81 -4.41 0.38
CA LEU A 17 -3.78 -4.62 -1.05
C LEU A 17 -5.20 -4.48 -1.60
N ILE A 18 -5.39 -3.60 -2.57
CA ILE A 18 -6.65 -3.47 -3.30
C ILE A 18 -6.49 -4.03 -4.70
N PHE A 19 -7.41 -4.90 -5.07
CA PHE A 19 -7.47 -5.53 -6.38
C PHE A 19 -8.91 -5.90 -6.71
N ASP A 20 -9.42 -5.51 -7.88
CA ASP A 20 -10.77 -5.90 -8.33
C ASP A 20 -11.85 -5.52 -7.30
N GLU A 21 -11.72 -4.33 -6.67
CA GLU A 21 -12.56 -3.84 -5.57
C GLU A 21 -12.51 -4.67 -4.27
N VAL A 22 -11.69 -5.72 -4.23
CA VAL A 22 -11.40 -6.50 -3.02
C VAL A 22 -10.25 -5.86 -2.25
N ILE A 23 -10.46 -5.64 -0.96
CA ILE A 23 -9.44 -5.16 -0.03
C ILE A 23 -8.93 -6.36 0.75
N VAL A 24 -7.66 -6.68 0.59
CA VAL A 24 -6.97 -7.75 1.31
C VAL A 24 -6.00 -7.12 2.30
N PRO A 25 -6.14 -7.36 3.62
CA PRO A 25 -5.13 -6.94 4.57
C PRO A 25 -3.83 -7.69 4.28
N VAL A 26 -2.71 -6.98 4.15
CA VAL A 26 -1.40 -7.60 3.96
C VAL A 26 -0.58 -7.47 5.23
N PHE A 27 0.14 -8.53 5.56
CA PHE A 27 1.14 -8.52 6.62
C PHE A 27 2.43 -7.91 6.06
N CYS A 28 2.40 -6.59 5.87
CA CYS A 28 3.54 -5.81 5.41
C CYS A 28 3.80 -4.71 6.44
N ASP A 29 5.08 -4.41 6.69
CA ASP A 29 5.40 -3.32 7.57
C ASP A 29 5.08 -1.98 6.86
N PRO A 30 4.21 -1.14 7.43
CA PRO A 30 3.82 0.09 6.79
C PRO A 30 4.98 1.10 6.70
N GLU A 31 5.98 1.03 7.59
CA GLU A 31 7.14 1.91 7.54
C GLU A 31 7.96 1.65 6.27
N GLU A 32 8.19 0.38 5.94
CA GLU A 32 8.89 0.01 4.69
C GLU A 32 8.16 0.55 3.45
N ILE A 33 6.82 0.54 3.45
CA ILE A 33 6.05 1.13 2.36
C ILE A 33 6.30 2.63 2.28
N PHE A 34 6.26 3.35 3.40
CA PHE A 34 6.50 4.79 3.46
C PHE A 34 7.91 5.20 3.02
N GLU A 35 8.92 4.40 3.34
CA GLU A 35 10.31 4.63 2.92
C GLU A 35 10.57 4.26 1.45
N CYS A 36 9.61 3.62 0.78
CA CYS A 36 9.80 3.07 -0.54
C CYS A 36 9.57 4.05 -1.71
N ASP A 37 10.62 4.73 -2.16
CA ASP A 37 10.51 5.77 -3.21
C ASP A 37 11.07 5.36 -4.58
N ALA A 38 11.53 4.11 -4.69
CA ALA A 38 12.12 3.57 -5.90
C ALA A 38 11.37 2.32 -6.39
N ASN A 39 11.40 2.09 -7.71
CA ASN A 39 10.80 0.92 -8.33
C ASN A 39 11.38 -0.40 -7.80
N ASP A 40 12.68 -0.42 -7.49
CA ASP A 40 13.38 -1.62 -6.98
C ASP A 40 12.84 -2.04 -5.61
N CYS A 41 12.74 -1.07 -4.69
CA CYS A 41 12.10 -1.26 -3.39
C CYS A 41 10.62 -1.67 -3.53
N ALA A 42 9.88 -1.08 -4.47
CA ALA A 42 8.48 -1.42 -4.67
C ALA A 42 8.32 -2.88 -5.13
N LEU A 43 9.24 -3.38 -5.97
CA LEU A 43 9.28 -4.78 -6.37
C LEU A 43 9.63 -5.73 -5.21
N GLU A 44 10.53 -5.33 -4.32
CA GLU A 44 10.84 -6.08 -3.10
C GLU A 44 9.59 -6.22 -2.21
N LEU A 45 8.92 -5.11 -1.90
CA LEU A 45 7.64 -5.10 -1.16
C LEU A 45 6.59 -5.99 -1.82
N PHE A 46 6.54 -5.99 -3.15
CA PHE A 46 5.64 -6.87 -3.88
C PHE A 46 5.99 -8.34 -3.65
N ASN A 47 7.27 -8.71 -3.76
CA ASN A 47 7.72 -10.09 -3.58
C ASN A 47 7.51 -10.60 -2.16
N VAL A 48 7.67 -9.74 -1.15
CA VAL A 48 7.53 -10.11 0.26
C VAL A 48 6.06 -10.14 0.68
N CYS A 49 5.29 -9.10 0.36
CA CYS A 49 3.98 -8.87 0.96
C CYS A 49 2.79 -9.23 0.05
N ILE A 50 2.98 -9.17 -1.27
CA ILE A 50 1.88 -9.29 -2.24
C ILE A 50 1.90 -10.64 -2.95
N LYS A 51 3.08 -11.14 -3.32
CA LYS A 51 3.26 -12.37 -4.12
C LYS A 51 2.53 -13.59 -3.57
N ASP A 52 2.54 -13.77 -2.25
CA ASP A 52 1.83 -14.89 -1.60
C ASP A 52 0.30 -14.74 -1.69
N VAL A 53 -0.19 -13.50 -1.60
CA VAL A 53 -1.62 -13.16 -1.66
C VAL A 53 -2.22 -13.40 -3.03
N ILE A 54 -1.54 -12.98 -4.09
CA ILE A 54 -1.98 -13.15 -5.48
C ILE A 54 -1.58 -14.50 -6.10
N LYS A 55 -0.83 -15.35 -5.36
CA LYS A 55 -0.44 -16.72 -5.76
C LYS A 55 0.34 -16.75 -7.11
N PRO A 56 0.83 -17.89 -7.64
CA PRO A 56 1.79 -17.88 -8.77
C PRO A 56 1.23 -17.44 -10.14
N SER A 57 0.10 -16.72 -10.17
CA SER A 57 -0.42 -16.11 -11.38
C SER A 57 0.40 -14.91 -11.85
N ALA A 58 1.23 -14.27 -11.03
CA ALA A 58 2.02 -13.11 -11.43
C ALA A 58 3.19 -13.48 -12.36
N LYS A 59 2.98 -13.44 -13.68
CA LYS A 59 4.01 -13.73 -14.70
C LYS A 59 4.78 -12.49 -15.13
N SER A 60 4.11 -11.34 -15.14
CA SER A 60 4.72 -10.04 -15.39
C SER A 60 4.29 -9.07 -14.31
N ILE A 61 5.25 -8.35 -13.73
CA ILE A 61 5.03 -7.37 -12.67
C ILE A 61 5.79 -6.11 -13.08
N SER A 62 5.12 -4.96 -12.98
CA SER A 62 5.74 -3.66 -13.22
C SER A 62 5.12 -2.64 -12.27
N ILE A 63 5.86 -1.57 -11.97
CA ILE A 63 5.38 -0.47 -11.14
C ILE A 63 4.81 0.59 -12.10
N ASP A 64 3.55 0.94 -11.92
CA ASP A 64 2.88 2.00 -12.68
C ASP A 64 3.25 3.36 -12.09
N THR A 65 3.08 3.51 -10.77
CA THR A 65 3.36 4.76 -10.07
C THR A 65 3.42 4.56 -8.55
N ILE A 66 4.09 5.48 -7.85
CA ILE A 66 4.09 5.60 -6.40
C ILE A 66 3.43 6.95 -6.08
N LYS A 67 2.28 6.92 -5.40
CA LYS A 67 1.53 8.10 -4.99
C LYS A 67 1.63 8.31 -3.50
N PHE A 68 1.85 9.56 -3.09
CA PHE A 68 1.71 9.98 -1.70
C PHE A 68 0.35 10.62 -1.50
N LEU A 69 -0.35 10.18 -0.45
CA LEU A 69 -1.65 10.70 -0.03
C LEU A 69 -1.49 11.39 1.34
N LYS A 70 -2.46 12.21 1.72
CA LYS A 70 -2.44 12.87 3.04
C LYS A 70 -2.60 11.82 4.14
N GLY A 71 -1.49 11.37 4.73
CA GLY A 71 -1.50 10.34 5.78
C GLY A 71 -1.45 8.90 5.25
N GLY A 72 -1.09 8.71 3.98
CA GLY A 72 -0.94 7.40 3.37
C GLY A 72 0.01 7.41 2.17
N LYS A 73 0.38 6.22 1.70
CA LYS A 73 1.15 6.01 0.47
C LYS A 73 0.56 4.84 -0.29
N VAL A 74 0.53 4.97 -1.61
CA VAL A 74 -0.04 3.98 -2.53
C VAL A 74 1.00 3.64 -3.57
N ILE A 75 1.35 2.36 -3.65
CA ILE A 75 2.18 1.81 -4.73
C ILE A 75 1.26 1.09 -5.69
N VAL A 76 1.26 1.50 -6.95
CA VAL A 76 0.44 0.92 -7.99
C VAL A 76 1.29 -0.05 -8.81
N TYR A 77 0.94 -1.32 -8.72
CA TYR A 77 1.54 -2.40 -9.50
C TYR A 77 0.65 -2.76 -10.68
N VAL A 78 1.26 -3.16 -11.79
CA VAL A 78 0.60 -3.79 -12.92
C VAL A 78 1.07 -5.24 -12.98
N VAL A 79 0.16 -6.16 -12.74
CA VAL A 79 0.42 -7.61 -12.79
C VAL A 79 -0.44 -8.24 -13.87
N ASN A 80 0.20 -8.83 -14.88
CA ASN A 80 -0.46 -9.38 -16.07
C ASN A 80 -1.47 -8.39 -16.72
N GLY A 81 -1.16 -7.10 -16.72
CA GLY A 81 -2.05 -6.06 -17.27
C GLY A 81 -3.19 -5.61 -16.35
N LYS A 82 -3.29 -6.14 -15.12
CA LYS A 82 -4.25 -5.68 -14.10
C LYS A 82 -3.58 -4.81 -13.04
N LYS A 83 -4.26 -3.76 -12.60
CA LYS A 83 -3.75 -2.86 -11.55
C LYS A 83 -4.00 -3.41 -10.15
N LEU A 84 -2.98 -3.37 -9.33
CA LEU A 84 -2.95 -3.74 -7.91
C LEU A 84 -2.46 -2.52 -7.12
N TYR A 85 -3.10 -2.22 -6.01
CA TYR A 85 -2.79 -1.04 -5.22
C TYR A 85 -2.35 -1.48 -3.83
N LEU A 86 -1.08 -1.31 -3.49
CA LEU A 86 -0.61 -1.49 -2.12
C LEU A 86 -0.70 -0.15 -1.41
N CYS A 87 -1.60 -0.06 -0.44
CA CYS A 87 -1.84 1.16 0.32
C CYS A 87 -1.35 0.96 1.76
N ALA A 88 -0.42 1.79 2.20
CA ALA A 88 -0.15 2.03 3.62
C ALA A 88 -0.90 3.30 4.03
N HIS A 89 -1.82 3.18 4.99
CA HIS A 89 -2.57 4.35 5.46
C HIS A 89 -2.88 4.27 6.95
N ARG A 90 -3.13 5.41 7.57
CA ARG A 90 -3.68 5.48 8.92
C ARG A 90 -5.14 5.00 8.88
N ILE A 91 -5.50 4.09 9.78
CA ILE A 91 -6.82 3.39 9.86
C ILE A 91 -8.06 4.30 9.74
N GLN A 92 -7.94 5.60 9.98
CA GLN A 92 -9.06 6.53 10.03
C GLN A 92 -9.60 6.95 8.64
N GLU A 93 -8.95 6.58 7.53
CA GLU A 93 -9.40 6.94 6.17
C GLU A 93 -9.91 5.76 5.36
N ASP A 94 -10.93 6.02 4.53
CA ASP A 94 -11.53 5.04 3.63
C ASP A 94 -10.61 4.73 2.45
N ILE A 95 -10.06 3.51 2.42
CA ILE A 95 -9.09 3.03 1.42
C ILE A 95 -9.58 3.19 -0.02
N LEU A 96 -10.89 3.01 -0.26
CA LEU A 96 -11.46 3.09 -1.60
C LEU A 96 -11.55 4.53 -2.08
N LYS A 97 -11.78 5.49 -1.17
CA LYS A 97 -11.70 6.92 -1.50
C LYS A 97 -10.26 7.36 -1.80
N LEU A 98 -9.28 6.79 -1.10
CA LEU A 98 -7.86 7.08 -1.29
C LEU A 98 -7.33 6.59 -2.65
N CYS A 99 -7.76 5.41 -3.12
CA CYS A 99 -7.36 4.89 -4.43
C CYS A 99 -8.05 5.56 -5.63
N LYS A 100 -9.21 6.21 -5.42
CA LYS A 100 -9.98 6.90 -6.48
C LYS A 100 -9.55 8.35 -6.72
N THR A 101 -8.58 8.87 -5.95
CA THR A 101 -8.03 10.23 -6.10
C THR A 101 -6.74 10.24 -6.93
#